data_AF-A0A7C1MIZ9-F1
#
_entry.id   AF-A0A7C1MIZ9-F1
#
_cell.length_a   1.000
_cell.length_b   1.000
_cell.length_c   1.000
_cell.angle_alpha   90.00
_cell.angle_beta   90.00
_cell.angle_gamma   90.00
#
_symmetry.space_group_name_H-M   'P 1'
#
loop_
_entity.id
_entity.type
_entity.pdbx_description
1 polymer ?
#
loop_
_entity_poly.entity_id
_entity_poly.type
_entity_poly.pdbx_seq_one_letter_code
_entity_poly.pdbx_strand_id
1 'polypeptide(L)'
;HDILEGLRKYYGSTAAILDKITSEGVEAAPEVTHKGRGKIEDIEKIAGAASVIKLVNQIISDAYKKRATDIHIEPYRGGVALRYRIDGVLLDVKASDELASFLSAIISRIKVMCRLNIVERRLPQDGRTSVRIQDKVLDLRISTMPTPFGESVVIRILPTQMLHSLEKLGLQKIDLDVFEKLIQEPHGIIFVTGPTGSGKTTTLYACLSKINTKDRKIITIEDPIECEMTGVTQIQVMPEIGLDFARGLRSVLRHDPDIMMIGEVRDLETAEIAIRVALTGHLVFSTLHTNDAASGIARLLDIGLEPYLVASSVEAFIAQRLLRVICPHCKYEDKDAAVELKKQIAQELGLKSESKVKIFRGKGCETCNFSGFFGRTSVYEILLIDDSIKDLVIKRVSTNQIKNLAIQRGMRTLRHDGWAKVISGVTTPEEVMRLTPSDTSLLTSDNRQAAVNTLQFEQDYPSEAEKIEIDGKKGENNLDALEQRKPDLSFLDKRVFSRLDSTINISYRVFRTKLEVSKRDDAPEHFSVTKDISAGGVLFIADEPYALGSFLELKIELLDRKAPIECLARIVRATENTLGERYEIAACFLDLTSSERNRINKICKSG
;
A
#
# COMPACT_ATOMS: atom_id res chain seq x y z
N HIS A 1 19.53 -29.12 -23.95
CA HIS A 1 19.30 -28.80 -22.53
C HIS A 1 18.86 -27.35 -22.38
N ASP A 2 19.52 -26.41 -23.06
CA ASP A 2 19.24 -24.96 -23.03
C ASP A 2 17.84 -24.52 -23.49
N ILE A 3 17.21 -25.24 -24.43
CA ILE A 3 15.86 -24.89 -24.92
C ILE A 3 14.79 -25.16 -23.85
N LEU A 4 14.89 -26.28 -23.13
CA LEU A 4 13.95 -26.61 -22.04
C LEU A 4 14.13 -25.68 -20.84
N GLU A 5 15.36 -25.22 -20.61
CA GLU A 5 15.67 -24.22 -19.59
C GLU A 5 15.14 -22.84 -19.99
N GLY A 6 15.29 -22.45 -21.26
CA GLY A 6 14.66 -21.26 -21.84
C GLY A 6 13.13 -21.30 -21.77
N LEU A 7 12.49 -22.42 -22.09
CA LEU A 7 11.04 -22.57 -21.99
C LEU A 7 10.55 -22.46 -20.54
N ARG A 8 11.24 -23.11 -19.58
CA ARG A 8 10.94 -22.93 -18.15
C ARG A 8 11.13 -21.49 -17.69
N LYS A 9 12.12 -20.78 -18.24
CA LYS A 9 12.45 -19.39 -17.94
C LYS A 9 11.41 -18.40 -18.48
N TYR A 10 10.85 -18.63 -19.67
CA TYR A 10 9.93 -17.70 -20.33
C TYR A 10 8.43 -18.04 -20.20
N TYR A 11 8.08 -19.33 -20.12
CA TYR A 11 6.70 -19.81 -20.01
C TYR A 11 6.33 -20.29 -18.59
N GLY A 12 7.31 -20.38 -17.69
CA GLY A 12 7.11 -20.83 -16.32
C GLY A 12 6.97 -22.35 -16.21
N SER A 13 7.46 -22.90 -15.10
CA SER A 13 7.37 -24.34 -14.81
C SER A 13 5.94 -24.88 -14.75
N THR A 14 4.95 -24.03 -14.47
CA THR A 14 3.52 -24.36 -14.44
C THR A 14 2.99 -24.73 -15.83
N ALA A 15 3.37 -24.00 -16.88
CA ALA A 15 2.96 -24.28 -18.26
C ALA A 15 3.51 -25.64 -18.73
N ALA A 16 4.78 -25.94 -18.44
CA ALA A 16 5.38 -27.23 -18.79
C ALA A 16 4.76 -28.43 -18.07
N ILE A 17 4.14 -28.22 -16.90
CA ILE A 17 3.36 -29.27 -16.22
C ILE A 17 1.98 -29.37 -16.86
N LEU A 18 1.30 -28.26 -17.14
CA LEU A 18 0.02 -28.24 -17.87
C LEU A 18 0.13 -28.99 -19.20
N ASP A 19 1.16 -28.71 -20.01
CA ASP A 19 1.43 -29.40 -21.28
C ASP A 19 1.63 -30.92 -21.10
N LYS A 20 2.22 -31.34 -19.97
CA LYS A 20 2.34 -32.76 -19.63
C LYS A 20 1.01 -33.37 -19.23
N ILE A 21 0.19 -32.65 -18.47
CA ILE A 21 -1.14 -33.12 -18.06
C ILE A 21 -2.07 -33.25 -19.27
N THR A 22 -2.00 -32.32 -20.22
CA THR A 22 -2.77 -32.37 -21.47
C THR A 22 -2.26 -33.44 -22.43
N SER A 23 -0.94 -33.64 -22.53
CA SER A 23 -0.37 -34.72 -23.36
C SER A 23 -0.51 -36.13 -22.76
N GLU A 24 -0.66 -36.27 -21.44
CA GLU A 24 -0.95 -37.54 -20.75
C GLU A 24 -2.44 -37.96 -20.84
N GLY A 25 -3.28 -37.21 -21.56
CA GLY A 25 -4.67 -37.60 -21.86
C GLY A 25 -5.63 -37.50 -20.67
N VAL A 26 -5.35 -36.63 -19.70
CA VAL A 26 -6.30 -36.38 -18.60
C VAL A 26 -7.40 -35.46 -19.10
N GLU A 27 -8.56 -36.04 -19.48
CA GLU A 27 -9.75 -35.24 -19.74
C GLU A 27 -10.12 -34.40 -18.51
N ALA A 28 -10.40 -33.11 -18.73
CA ALA A 28 -11.01 -32.25 -17.73
C ALA A 28 -12.34 -32.88 -17.31
N ALA A 29 -12.57 -33.04 -16.00
CA ALA A 29 -13.77 -33.70 -15.49
C ALA A 29 -15.04 -33.14 -16.15
N PRO A 30 -15.95 -33.98 -16.67
CA PRO A 30 -17.17 -33.50 -17.31
C PRO A 30 -18.05 -32.79 -16.27
N GLU A 31 -18.83 -31.81 -16.73
CA GLU A 31 -19.91 -31.22 -15.93
C GLU A 31 -20.79 -32.34 -15.35
N VAL A 32 -20.83 -32.44 -14.03
CA VAL A 32 -21.59 -33.47 -13.32
C VAL A 32 -23.08 -33.17 -13.47
N THR A 33 -23.67 -33.69 -14.55
CA THR A 33 -25.12 -33.91 -14.61
C THR A 33 -25.42 -35.22 -13.89
N HIS A 34 -26.22 -35.12 -12.83
CA HIS A 34 -26.60 -36.27 -12.01
C HIS A 34 -27.41 -37.30 -12.83
N LYS A 35 -26.92 -38.56 -12.86
CA LYS A 35 -27.76 -39.77 -12.73
C LYS A 35 -26.91 -41.05 -12.56
N GLY A 36 -27.21 -41.82 -11.51
CA GLY A 36 -27.15 -43.29 -11.53
C GLY A 36 -25.86 -43.99 -11.09
N ARG A 37 -26.00 -44.86 -10.07
CA ARG A 37 -25.03 -45.77 -9.45
C ARG A 37 -24.22 -46.68 -10.41
N GLY A 38 -22.97 -46.96 -10.01
CA GLY A 38 -22.22 -48.18 -10.39
C GLY A 38 -20.73 -48.09 -10.07
N LYS A 39 -20.20 -49.00 -9.26
CA LYS A 39 -18.77 -49.12 -8.88
C LYS A 39 -17.91 -49.60 -10.05
N ILE A 40 -16.91 -48.81 -10.43
CA ILE A 40 -15.53 -49.22 -10.78
C ILE A 40 -14.63 -48.07 -10.28
N GLU A 41 -13.65 -48.35 -9.42
CA GLU A 41 -12.66 -47.33 -9.02
C GLU A 41 -11.69 -47.11 -10.20
N ASP A 42 -11.94 -46.05 -10.97
CA ASP A 42 -11.18 -45.73 -12.18
C ASP A 42 -9.75 -45.29 -11.86
N ILE A 43 -8.79 -46.07 -12.34
CA ILE A 43 -7.35 -45.78 -12.33
C ILE A 43 -7.06 -44.44 -13.06
N GLU A 44 -7.90 -44.03 -14.01
CA GLU A 44 -7.82 -42.74 -14.72
C GLU A 44 -8.14 -41.53 -13.82
N LYS A 45 -9.08 -41.67 -12.87
CA LYS A 45 -9.33 -40.63 -11.85
C LYS A 45 -8.13 -40.44 -10.92
N ILE A 46 -7.34 -41.49 -10.71
CA ILE A 46 -6.11 -41.45 -9.88
C ILE A 46 -4.97 -40.75 -10.63
N ALA A 47 -4.82 -41.01 -11.94
CA ALA A 47 -3.83 -40.34 -12.79
C ALA A 47 -4.09 -38.82 -12.90
N GLY A 48 -5.34 -38.43 -13.18
CA GLY A 48 -5.74 -37.02 -13.25
C GLY A 48 -5.61 -36.29 -11.91
N ALA A 49 -5.97 -36.95 -10.80
CA ALA A 49 -5.78 -36.41 -9.46
C ALA A 49 -4.30 -36.19 -9.12
N ALA A 50 -3.41 -37.13 -9.47
CA ALA A 50 -1.96 -37.00 -9.23
C ALA A 50 -1.35 -35.81 -9.99
N SER A 51 -1.82 -35.56 -11.20
CA SER A 51 -1.41 -34.44 -12.06
C SER A 51 -1.84 -33.07 -11.51
N VAL A 52 -3.09 -32.95 -11.05
CA VAL A 52 -3.59 -31.72 -10.41
C VAL A 52 -2.89 -31.46 -9.07
N ILE A 53 -2.57 -32.50 -8.30
CA ILE A 53 -1.79 -32.37 -7.06
C ILE A 53 -0.40 -31.76 -7.35
N LYS A 54 0.29 -32.26 -8.38
CA LYS A 54 1.59 -31.71 -8.81
C LYS A 54 1.47 -30.25 -9.23
N LEU A 55 0.43 -29.90 -9.98
CA LEU A 55 0.18 -28.52 -10.41
C LEU A 55 -0.01 -27.57 -9.22
N VAL A 56 -0.88 -27.92 -8.26
CA VAL A 56 -1.10 -27.11 -7.05
C VAL A 56 0.19 -26.98 -6.23
N ASN A 57 0.92 -28.08 -6.03
CA ASN A 57 2.21 -28.04 -5.33
C ASN A 57 3.22 -27.14 -6.05
N GLN A 58 3.23 -27.15 -7.38
CA GLN A 58 4.11 -26.29 -8.17
C GLN A 58 3.73 -24.81 -8.03
N ILE A 59 2.44 -24.47 -8.07
CA ILE A 59 1.97 -23.09 -7.86
C ILE A 59 2.45 -22.58 -6.50
N ILE A 60 2.26 -23.35 -5.43
CA ILE A 60 2.69 -22.94 -4.08
C ILE A 60 4.22 -22.87 -3.99
N SER A 61 4.95 -23.83 -4.60
CA SER A 61 6.42 -23.80 -4.61
C SER A 61 7.00 -22.62 -5.40
N ASP A 62 6.42 -22.29 -6.54
CA ASP A 62 6.83 -21.14 -7.37
C ASP A 62 6.54 -19.82 -6.64
N ALA A 63 5.36 -19.69 -6.02
CA ALA A 63 5.02 -18.54 -5.18
C ALA A 63 6.01 -18.35 -4.02
N TYR A 64 6.34 -19.44 -3.32
CA TYR A 64 7.33 -19.42 -2.22
C TYR A 64 8.72 -19.01 -2.73
N LYS A 65 9.21 -19.60 -3.83
CA LYS A 65 10.51 -19.24 -4.43
C LYS A 65 10.57 -17.77 -4.86
N LYS A 66 9.46 -17.23 -5.36
CA LYS A 66 9.32 -15.82 -5.74
C LYS A 66 9.05 -14.88 -4.56
N ARG A 67 9.05 -15.38 -3.32
CA ARG A 67 8.79 -14.63 -2.08
C ARG A 67 7.40 -13.97 -2.05
N ALA A 68 6.40 -14.62 -2.64
CA ALA A 68 5.04 -14.13 -2.60
C ALA A 68 4.45 -14.23 -1.19
N THR A 69 3.64 -13.24 -0.80
CA THR A 69 2.85 -13.29 0.44
C THR A 69 1.47 -13.89 0.23
N ASP A 70 0.92 -13.73 -0.98
CA ASP A 70 -0.42 -14.20 -1.33
C ASP A 70 -0.41 -14.76 -2.76
N ILE A 71 -1.15 -15.85 -2.97
CA ILE A 71 -1.45 -16.45 -4.26
C ILE A 71 -2.92 -16.18 -4.55
N HIS A 72 -3.22 -15.63 -5.72
CA HIS A 72 -4.56 -15.34 -6.20
C HIS A 72 -4.86 -16.22 -7.42
N ILE A 73 -5.97 -16.95 -7.36
CA ILE A 73 -6.50 -17.75 -8.47
C ILE A 73 -7.92 -17.24 -8.72
N GLU A 74 -8.11 -16.50 -9.81
CA GLU A 74 -9.33 -15.74 -10.02
C GLU A 74 -9.94 -16.02 -11.39
N PRO A 75 -11.18 -16.54 -11.45
CA PRO A 75 -11.87 -16.71 -12.72
C PRO A 75 -12.49 -15.41 -13.22
N TYR A 76 -12.39 -15.19 -14.54
CA TYR A 76 -13.02 -14.10 -15.28
C TYR A 76 -13.73 -14.66 -16.52
N ARG A 77 -14.50 -13.83 -17.22
CA ARG A 77 -15.22 -14.23 -18.45
C ARG A 77 -14.31 -14.84 -19.52
N GLY A 78 -13.06 -14.38 -19.62
CA GLY A 78 -12.11 -14.78 -20.66
C GLY A 78 -11.03 -15.77 -20.22
N GLY A 79 -11.11 -16.35 -19.02
CA GLY A 79 -10.10 -17.28 -18.51
C GLY A 79 -9.85 -17.15 -17.02
N VAL A 80 -8.67 -17.58 -16.57
CA VAL A 80 -8.25 -17.55 -15.15
C VAL A 80 -6.98 -16.74 -15.02
N ALA A 81 -6.96 -15.79 -14.09
CA ALA A 81 -5.73 -15.11 -13.71
C ALA A 81 -5.10 -15.82 -12.51
N LEU A 82 -3.84 -16.20 -12.66
CA LEU A 82 -2.96 -16.58 -11.55
C LEU A 82 -2.06 -15.39 -11.23
N ARG A 83 -2.16 -14.85 -10.02
CA ARG A 83 -1.38 -13.66 -9.60
C ARG A 83 -0.68 -13.91 -8.28
N TYR A 84 0.53 -13.40 -8.14
CA TYR A 84 1.25 -13.43 -6.87
C TYR A 84 1.38 -12.03 -6.31
N ARG A 85 1.15 -11.87 -5.01
CA ARG A 85 1.52 -10.64 -4.31
C ARG A 85 2.98 -10.73 -3.88
N ILE A 86 3.86 -9.97 -4.51
CA ILE A 86 5.29 -9.92 -4.20
C ILE A 86 5.63 -8.50 -3.76
N ASP A 87 6.27 -8.38 -2.59
CA ASP A 87 6.64 -7.10 -1.99
C ASP A 87 5.46 -6.08 -1.97
N GLY A 88 4.23 -6.59 -1.72
CA GLY A 88 3.00 -5.81 -1.60
C GLY A 88 2.21 -5.59 -2.90
N VAL A 89 2.80 -5.87 -4.07
CA VAL A 89 2.20 -5.61 -5.39
C VAL A 89 1.71 -6.92 -6.01
N LEU A 90 0.51 -6.94 -6.60
CA LEU A 90 0.06 -8.09 -7.40
C LEU A 90 0.76 -8.08 -8.75
N LEU A 91 1.30 -9.23 -9.14
CA LEU A 91 1.94 -9.47 -10.42
C LEU A 91 1.27 -10.67 -11.09
N ASP A 92 0.91 -10.50 -12.36
CA ASP A 92 0.37 -11.58 -13.18
C ASP A 92 1.46 -12.62 -13.45
N VAL A 93 1.11 -13.88 -13.20
CA VAL A 93 1.94 -15.02 -13.54
C VAL A 93 1.50 -15.50 -14.91
N LYS A 94 2.43 -15.58 -15.86
CA LYS A 94 2.17 -16.23 -17.14
C LYS A 94 1.72 -17.67 -16.87
N ALA A 95 0.46 -17.94 -17.11
CA ALA A 95 -0.14 -19.27 -17.08
C ALA A 95 -0.66 -19.61 -18.47
N SER A 96 -0.68 -20.90 -18.81
CA SER A 96 -1.32 -21.37 -20.05
C SER A 96 -2.83 -21.10 -19.98
N ASP A 97 -3.45 -20.79 -21.11
CA ASP A 97 -4.91 -20.63 -21.23
C ASP A 97 -5.66 -21.90 -20.77
N GLU A 98 -4.99 -23.05 -20.83
CA GLU A 98 -5.48 -24.35 -20.36
C GLU A 98 -5.73 -24.38 -18.84
N LEU A 99 -5.18 -23.44 -18.06
CA LEU A 99 -5.42 -23.37 -16.61
C LEU A 99 -6.92 -23.24 -16.31
N ALA A 100 -7.69 -22.61 -17.19
CA ALA A 100 -9.15 -22.49 -17.06
C ALA A 100 -9.85 -23.85 -17.02
N SER A 101 -9.41 -24.81 -17.85
CA SER A 101 -9.96 -26.17 -17.90
C SER A 101 -9.74 -26.95 -16.61
N PHE A 102 -8.69 -26.62 -15.86
CA PHE A 102 -8.34 -27.29 -14.60
C PHE A 102 -8.82 -26.54 -13.35
N LEU A 103 -9.46 -25.38 -13.49
CA LEU A 103 -9.85 -24.52 -12.36
C LEU A 103 -10.66 -25.28 -11.31
N SER A 104 -11.70 -26.01 -11.72
CA SER A 104 -12.56 -26.74 -10.79
C SER A 104 -11.80 -27.83 -10.01
N ALA A 105 -10.86 -28.50 -10.67
CA ALA A 105 -10.03 -29.52 -10.06
C ALA A 105 -8.99 -28.91 -9.10
N ILE A 106 -8.39 -27.78 -9.47
CA ILE A 106 -7.47 -27.00 -8.63
C ILE A 106 -8.17 -26.56 -7.34
N ILE A 107 -9.35 -25.93 -7.45
CA ILE A 107 -10.14 -25.47 -6.30
C ILE A 107 -10.52 -26.66 -5.42
N SER A 108 -10.99 -27.76 -6.01
CA SER A 108 -11.35 -28.96 -5.26
C SER A 108 -10.16 -29.54 -4.49
N ARG A 109 -8.97 -29.58 -5.12
CA ARG A 109 -7.74 -30.01 -4.45
C ARG A 109 -7.37 -29.08 -3.28
N ILE A 110 -7.46 -27.77 -3.45
CA ILE A 110 -7.18 -26.79 -2.40
C ILE A 110 -8.18 -26.95 -1.23
N LYS A 111 -9.48 -27.14 -1.53
CA LYS A 111 -10.51 -27.40 -0.52
C LYS A 111 -10.23 -28.68 0.27
N VAL A 112 -9.83 -29.76 -0.39
CA VAL A 112 -9.40 -31.01 0.26
C VAL A 112 -8.23 -30.77 1.21
N MET A 113 -7.20 -30.02 0.78
CA MET A 113 -6.02 -29.74 1.61
C MET A 113 -6.36 -29.01 2.91
N CYS A 114 -7.46 -28.26 2.94
CA CYS A 114 -7.87 -27.43 4.08
C CYS A 114 -9.16 -27.94 4.76
N ARG A 115 -9.60 -29.17 4.43
CA ARG A 115 -10.83 -29.80 4.96
C ARG A 115 -12.10 -28.96 4.74
N LEU A 116 -12.17 -28.23 3.63
CA LEU A 116 -13.34 -27.44 3.24
C LEU A 116 -14.37 -28.30 2.50
N ASN A 117 -15.62 -27.85 2.48
CA ASN A 117 -16.69 -28.54 1.78
C ASN A 117 -16.56 -28.33 0.26
N ILE A 118 -16.19 -29.39 -0.45
CA ILE A 118 -15.96 -29.40 -1.91
C ILE A 118 -17.27 -29.23 -2.69
N VAL A 119 -18.38 -29.70 -2.11
CA VAL A 119 -19.72 -29.64 -2.73
C VAL A 119 -20.30 -28.23 -2.62
N GLU A 120 -20.08 -27.54 -1.50
CA GLU A 120 -20.53 -26.16 -1.35
C GLU A 120 -19.63 -25.21 -2.13
N ARG A 121 -20.21 -24.46 -3.06
CA ARG A 121 -19.52 -23.52 -3.96
C ARG A 121 -20.19 -22.15 -4.01
N ARG A 122 -21.26 -21.95 -3.24
CA ARG A 122 -22.12 -20.75 -3.26
C ARG A 122 -21.87 -19.84 -2.06
N LEU A 123 -21.12 -20.32 -1.07
CA LEU A 123 -20.77 -19.58 0.14
C LEU A 123 -19.25 -19.45 0.25
N PRO A 124 -18.74 -18.31 0.78
CA PRO A 124 -17.35 -18.20 1.15
C PRO A 124 -16.93 -19.29 2.15
N GLN A 125 -15.68 -19.73 2.08
CA GLN A 125 -15.12 -20.70 3.02
C GLN A 125 -13.66 -20.34 3.34
N ASP A 126 -13.30 -20.47 4.61
CA ASP A 126 -11.96 -20.19 5.12
C ASP A 126 -11.36 -21.46 5.73
N GLY A 127 -10.08 -21.69 5.47
CA GLY A 127 -9.35 -22.85 6.00
C GLY A 127 -7.89 -22.54 6.29
N ARG A 128 -7.26 -23.41 7.06
CA ARG A 128 -5.81 -23.40 7.29
C ARG A 128 -5.24 -24.78 6.99
N THR A 129 -4.01 -24.83 6.52
CA THR A 129 -3.27 -26.08 6.31
C THR A 129 -1.78 -25.81 6.35
N SER A 130 -0.99 -26.83 6.67
CA SER A 130 0.48 -26.74 6.63
C SER A 130 0.98 -27.62 5.50
N VAL A 131 1.86 -27.08 4.66
CA VAL A 131 2.48 -27.81 3.55
C VAL A 131 3.98 -27.83 3.72
N ARG A 132 4.61 -28.97 3.41
CA ARG A 132 6.08 -29.07 3.38
C ARG A 132 6.58 -28.81 1.97
N ILE A 133 7.43 -27.79 1.81
CA ILE A 133 8.13 -27.48 0.57
C ILE A 133 9.63 -27.57 0.83
N GLN A 134 10.28 -28.55 0.20
CA GLN A 134 11.67 -28.90 0.50
C GLN A 134 11.83 -29.17 2.01
N ASP A 135 12.72 -28.44 2.69
CA ASP A 135 13.02 -28.60 4.12
C ASP A 135 12.23 -27.64 5.02
N LYS A 136 11.25 -26.91 4.47
CA LYS A 136 10.46 -25.93 5.22
C LYS A 136 8.98 -26.30 5.28
N VAL A 137 8.38 -26.04 6.44
CA VAL A 137 6.94 -26.12 6.65
C VAL A 137 6.37 -24.71 6.47
N LEU A 138 5.42 -24.57 5.57
CA LEU A 138 4.67 -23.34 5.31
C LEU A 138 3.26 -23.50 5.85
N ASP A 139 2.84 -22.57 6.68
CA ASP A 139 1.46 -22.46 7.09
C ASP A 139 0.71 -21.60 6.09
N LEU A 140 -0.44 -22.09 5.64
CA LEU A 140 -1.25 -21.46 4.63
C LEU A 140 -2.62 -21.13 5.21
N ARG A 141 -3.10 -19.91 4.95
CA ARG A 141 -4.49 -19.52 5.16
C ARG A 141 -5.17 -19.40 3.80
N ILE A 142 -6.26 -20.13 3.62
CA ILE A 142 -6.99 -20.22 2.36
C ILE A 142 -8.36 -19.58 2.56
N SER A 143 -8.77 -18.76 1.61
CA SER A 143 -10.13 -18.24 1.49
C SER A 143 -10.65 -18.52 0.10
N THR A 144 -11.84 -19.10 -0.01
CA THR A 144 -12.55 -19.29 -1.28
C THR A 144 -13.81 -18.42 -1.28
N MET A 145 -14.10 -17.73 -2.39
CA MET A 145 -15.26 -16.85 -2.52
C MET A 145 -15.99 -17.13 -3.84
N PRO A 146 -17.32 -17.32 -3.84
CA PRO A 146 -18.09 -17.49 -5.07
C PRO A 146 -18.02 -16.22 -5.95
N THR A 147 -17.86 -16.41 -7.25
CA THR A 147 -17.96 -15.35 -8.26
C THR A 147 -18.85 -15.82 -9.43
N PRO A 148 -19.30 -14.92 -10.32
CA PRO A 148 -20.10 -15.32 -11.49
C PRO A 148 -19.43 -16.34 -12.42
N PHE A 149 -18.10 -16.49 -12.38
CA PHE A 149 -17.32 -17.34 -13.29
C PHE A 149 -16.68 -18.54 -12.59
N GLY A 150 -17.05 -18.82 -11.34
CA GLY A 150 -16.46 -19.87 -10.50
C GLY A 150 -15.99 -19.33 -9.15
N GLU A 151 -15.24 -20.12 -8.38
CA GLU A 151 -14.73 -19.64 -7.10
C GLU A 151 -13.38 -18.95 -7.27
N SER A 152 -13.25 -17.77 -6.69
CA SER A 152 -11.96 -17.11 -6.49
C SER A 152 -11.29 -17.69 -5.25
N VAL A 153 -10.00 -17.97 -5.34
CA VAL A 153 -9.21 -18.52 -4.23
C VAL A 153 -8.03 -17.60 -3.92
N VAL A 154 -7.87 -17.29 -2.65
CA VAL A 154 -6.68 -16.61 -2.13
C VAL A 154 -5.99 -17.52 -1.13
N ILE A 155 -4.70 -17.75 -1.32
CA ILE A 155 -3.84 -18.49 -0.39
C ILE A 155 -2.80 -17.52 0.15
N ARG A 156 -2.89 -17.19 1.44
CA ARG A 156 -1.87 -16.42 2.15
C ARG A 156 -0.81 -17.37 2.70
N ILE A 157 0.44 -17.12 2.35
CA ILE A 157 1.60 -17.84 2.87
C ILE A 157 2.01 -17.16 4.16
N LEU A 158 1.80 -17.84 5.29
CA LEU A 158 2.18 -17.35 6.60
C LEU A 158 3.68 -17.62 6.84
N PRO A 159 4.44 -16.60 7.27
CA PRO A 159 5.85 -16.76 7.58
C PRO A 159 6.04 -17.60 8.86
N THR A 160 6.88 -18.64 8.79
CA THR A 160 7.17 -19.54 9.92
C THR A 160 7.96 -18.85 11.06
N GLN A 161 8.63 -17.72 10.78
CA GLN A 161 9.36 -16.91 11.76
C GLN A 161 9.27 -15.43 11.38
N MET A 162 8.72 -14.61 12.27
CA MET A 162 8.51 -13.15 12.07
C MET A 162 9.29 -12.25 13.02
N LEU A 163 10.14 -12.83 13.88
CA LEU A 163 10.87 -12.06 14.89
C LEU A 163 12.07 -11.36 14.28
N HIS A 164 11.79 -10.21 13.65
CA HIS A 164 12.80 -9.23 13.32
C HIS A 164 13.23 -8.52 14.59
N SER A 165 14.53 -8.23 14.71
CA SER A 165 14.99 -7.28 15.72
C SER A 165 14.56 -5.87 15.30
N LEU A 166 14.32 -4.99 16.27
CA LEU A 166 13.82 -3.64 16.04
C LEU A 166 14.75 -2.85 15.07
N GLU A 167 16.06 -3.08 15.17
CA GLU A 167 17.10 -2.47 14.34
C GLU A 167 17.01 -2.89 12.87
N LYS A 168 16.40 -4.05 12.57
CA LYS A 168 16.23 -4.58 11.21
C LYS A 168 14.95 -4.10 10.53
N LEU A 169 14.11 -3.32 11.21
CA LEU A 169 12.85 -2.82 10.63
C LEU A 169 13.04 -1.62 9.70
N GLY A 170 14.25 -1.06 9.63
CA GLY A 170 14.55 0.12 8.84
C GLY A 170 14.24 1.44 9.55
N LEU A 171 14.17 1.43 10.88
CA LEU A 171 14.18 2.64 11.69
C LEU A 171 15.49 3.40 11.49
N GLN A 172 15.43 4.73 11.39
CA GLN A 172 16.64 5.52 11.52
C GLN A 172 17.08 5.54 12.98
N LYS A 173 18.35 5.86 13.23
CA LYS A 173 18.91 5.86 14.59
C LYS A 173 18.08 6.70 15.56
N ILE A 174 17.65 7.89 15.14
CA ILE A 174 16.83 8.78 15.97
C ILE A 174 15.46 8.19 16.32
N ASP A 175 14.79 7.51 15.39
CA ASP A 175 13.49 6.87 15.66
C ASP A 175 13.65 5.61 16.49
N LEU A 176 14.74 4.86 16.27
CA LEU A 176 15.09 3.70 17.05
C LEU A 176 15.30 4.09 18.52
N ASP A 177 16.03 5.18 18.78
CA ASP A 177 16.26 5.68 20.14
C ASP A 177 14.95 6.13 20.81
N VAL A 178 14.00 6.70 20.05
CA VAL A 178 12.66 7.02 20.56
C VAL A 178 11.87 5.75 20.87
N PHE A 179 11.86 4.76 19.98
CA PHE A 179 11.22 3.47 20.25
C PHE A 179 11.81 2.77 21.48
N GLU A 180 13.14 2.74 21.61
CA GLU A 180 13.83 2.10 22.75
C GLU A 180 13.47 2.76 24.08
N LYS A 181 13.20 4.07 24.10
CA LYS A 181 12.65 4.75 25.28
C LYS A 181 11.21 4.35 25.54
N LEU A 182 10.35 4.44 24.52
CA LEU A 182 8.91 4.14 24.63
C LEU A 182 8.64 2.73 25.16
N ILE A 183 9.37 1.71 24.68
CA ILE A 183 9.14 0.32 25.12
C ILE A 183 9.62 0.05 26.57
N GLN A 184 10.32 0.99 27.19
CA GLN A 184 10.77 0.91 28.59
C GLN A 184 9.93 1.78 29.53
N GLU A 185 8.92 2.49 29.02
CA GLU A 185 8.00 3.24 29.86
C GLU A 185 7.30 2.28 30.84
N PRO A 186 7.12 2.69 32.11
CA PRO A 186 6.53 1.83 33.12
C PRO A 186 5.04 1.55 32.85
N HIS A 187 4.35 2.50 32.23
CA HIS A 187 2.93 2.40 31.92
C HIS A 187 2.56 3.31 30.75
N GLY A 188 1.33 3.18 30.27
CA GLY A 188 0.79 4.00 29.19
C GLY A 188 0.49 3.20 27.94
N ILE A 189 -0.08 3.84 26.92
CA ILE A 189 -0.46 3.20 25.67
C ILE A 189 0.42 3.69 24.52
N ILE A 190 0.95 2.74 23.75
CA ILE A 190 1.63 3.00 22.48
C ILE A 190 0.78 2.43 21.35
N PHE A 191 0.27 3.32 20.49
CA PHE A 191 -0.50 2.92 19.32
C PHE A 191 0.38 2.89 18.07
N VAL A 192 0.48 1.73 17.43
CA VAL A 192 1.06 1.63 16.08
C VAL A 192 -0.07 1.72 15.06
N THR A 193 0.01 2.67 14.14
CA THR A 193 -1.07 2.98 13.20
C THR A 193 -0.67 2.76 11.74
N GLY A 194 -1.68 2.49 10.91
CA GLY A 194 -1.49 2.30 9.47
C GLY A 194 -2.50 1.33 8.85
N PRO A 195 -2.55 1.25 7.51
CA PRO A 195 -3.44 0.35 6.80
C PRO A 195 -3.04 -1.11 7.00
N THR A 196 -3.86 -2.02 6.49
CA THR A 196 -3.52 -3.45 6.42
C THR A 196 -2.24 -3.65 5.61
N GLY A 197 -1.35 -4.51 6.10
CA GLY A 197 -0.08 -4.80 5.42
C GLY A 197 0.99 -3.72 5.57
N SER A 198 0.83 -2.74 6.46
CA SER A 198 1.87 -1.72 6.73
C SER A 198 2.96 -2.18 7.70
N GLY A 199 2.90 -3.42 8.21
CA GLY A 199 3.91 -3.99 9.12
C GLY A 199 3.70 -3.69 10.61
N LYS A 200 2.52 -3.23 11.03
CA LYS A 200 2.20 -2.91 12.45
C LYS A 200 2.50 -4.07 13.40
N THR A 201 1.93 -5.24 13.11
CA THR A 201 2.12 -6.45 13.93
C THR A 201 3.58 -6.86 14.00
N THR A 202 4.32 -6.72 12.88
CA THR A 202 5.76 -7.00 12.85
C THR A 202 6.54 -6.07 13.77
N THR A 203 6.21 -4.77 13.76
CA THR A 203 6.82 -3.79 14.69
C THR A 203 6.47 -4.10 16.13
N LEU A 204 5.21 -4.42 16.43
CA LEU A 204 4.79 -4.80 17.79
C LEU A 204 5.52 -6.05 18.29
N TYR A 205 5.60 -7.10 17.47
CA TYR A 205 6.31 -8.32 17.82
C TYR A 205 7.81 -8.07 18.05
N ALA A 206 8.43 -7.18 17.26
CA ALA A 206 9.82 -6.78 17.48
C ALA A 206 10.01 -6.04 18.82
N CYS A 207 9.07 -5.15 19.18
CA CYS A 207 9.06 -4.46 20.47
C CYS A 207 8.92 -5.47 21.62
N LEU A 208 7.90 -6.33 21.56
CA LEU A 208 7.66 -7.37 22.57
C LEU A 208 8.86 -8.30 22.72
N SER A 209 9.47 -8.73 21.60
CA SER A 209 10.67 -9.58 21.62
C SER A 209 11.86 -8.91 22.33
N LYS A 210 12.07 -7.60 22.11
CA LYS A 210 13.14 -6.84 22.75
C LYS A 210 12.96 -6.73 24.28
N ILE A 211 11.72 -6.67 24.76
CA ILE A 211 11.38 -6.52 26.19
C ILE A 211 10.95 -7.85 26.85
N ASN A 212 10.98 -8.95 26.12
CA ASN A 212 10.65 -10.29 26.60
C ASN A 212 11.75 -10.82 27.51
N THR A 213 11.63 -10.50 28.80
CA THR A 213 12.55 -10.89 29.87
C THR A 213 11.79 -11.72 30.91
N LYS A 214 12.49 -12.60 31.64
CA LYS A 214 11.83 -13.56 32.56
C LYS A 214 11.17 -12.90 33.78
N ASP A 215 11.52 -11.65 34.06
CA ASP A 215 11.02 -10.82 35.14
C ASP A 215 9.77 -10.01 34.77
N ARG A 216 9.31 -10.08 33.51
CA ARG A 216 8.10 -9.40 33.04
C ARG A 216 7.12 -10.38 32.42
N LYS A 217 5.87 -10.34 32.84
CA LYS A 217 4.77 -11.11 32.26
C LYS A 217 4.12 -10.35 31.12
N ILE A 218 4.28 -10.88 29.91
CA ILE A 218 3.68 -10.32 28.70
C ILE A 218 2.46 -11.16 28.30
N ILE A 219 1.32 -10.50 28.11
CA ILE A 219 0.07 -11.13 27.65
C ILE A 219 -0.48 -10.42 26.42
N THR A 220 -0.81 -11.17 25.37
CA THR A 220 -1.40 -10.61 24.13
C THR A 220 -2.80 -11.14 23.88
N ILE A 221 -3.63 -10.33 23.20
CA ILE A 221 -4.95 -10.73 22.69
C ILE A 221 -4.99 -10.37 21.20
N GLU A 222 -5.19 -11.36 20.33
CA GLU A 222 -4.99 -11.23 18.88
C GLU A 222 -6.10 -11.91 18.06
N ASP A 223 -6.38 -11.39 16.86
CA ASP A 223 -7.37 -11.94 15.93
C ASP A 223 -6.83 -12.04 14.49
N PRO A 224 -6.15 -13.14 14.11
CA PRO A 224 -5.65 -14.24 14.94
C PRO A 224 -4.23 -13.98 15.46
N ILE A 225 -3.67 -14.94 16.20
CA ILE A 225 -2.24 -14.99 16.49
C ILE A 225 -1.48 -15.25 15.17
N GLU A 226 -0.53 -14.37 14.83
CA GLU A 226 0.21 -14.44 13.56
C GLU A 226 1.46 -15.33 13.66
N CYS A 227 2.15 -15.31 14.79
CA CYS A 227 3.34 -16.13 15.05
C CYS A 227 3.47 -16.43 16.56
N GLU A 228 3.94 -17.63 16.90
CA GLU A 228 4.15 -18.01 18.29
C GLU A 228 5.39 -17.32 18.87
N MET A 229 5.26 -16.76 20.08
CA MET A 229 6.32 -16.09 20.81
C MET A 229 6.59 -16.81 22.13
N THR A 230 7.73 -17.50 22.21
CA THR A 230 8.17 -18.14 23.46
C THR A 230 8.32 -17.11 24.58
N GLY A 231 7.76 -17.40 25.76
CA GLY A 231 7.79 -16.49 26.93
C GLY A 231 6.64 -15.49 26.99
N VAL A 232 5.78 -15.44 25.96
CA VAL A 232 4.60 -14.56 25.91
C VAL A 232 3.34 -15.41 25.98
N THR A 233 2.37 -15.01 26.82
CA THR A 233 1.06 -15.69 26.85
C THR A 233 0.16 -15.06 25.79
N GLN A 234 -0.10 -15.78 24.70
CA GLN A 234 -0.90 -15.27 23.58
C GLN A 234 -2.32 -15.84 23.61
N ILE A 235 -3.33 -14.97 23.60
CA ILE A 235 -4.74 -15.33 23.59
C ILE A 235 -5.31 -15.01 22.20
N GLN A 236 -5.92 -16.00 21.56
CA GLN A 236 -6.64 -15.77 20.30
C GLN A 236 -8.11 -15.44 20.57
N VAL A 237 -8.62 -14.41 19.91
CA VAL A 237 -10.04 -14.09 19.85
C VAL A 237 -10.81 -15.26 19.22
N MET A 238 -11.92 -15.64 19.84
CA MET A 238 -12.79 -16.74 19.41
C MET A 238 -14.27 -16.28 19.51
N PRO A 239 -14.77 -15.55 18.50
CA PRO A 239 -16.13 -15.02 18.52
C PRO A 239 -17.21 -16.09 18.63
N GLU A 240 -16.96 -17.30 18.13
CA GLU A 240 -17.88 -18.45 18.17
C GLU A 240 -18.25 -18.92 19.58
N ILE A 241 -17.39 -18.65 20.57
CA ILE A 241 -17.66 -18.91 22.00
C ILE A 241 -17.80 -17.61 22.81
N GLY A 242 -17.87 -16.47 22.11
CA GLY A 242 -17.99 -15.14 22.71
C GLY A 242 -16.75 -14.66 23.46
N LEU A 243 -15.55 -15.08 23.05
CA LEU A 243 -14.29 -14.52 23.54
C LEU A 243 -13.80 -13.44 22.56
N ASP A 244 -14.15 -12.18 22.83
CA ASP A 244 -13.71 -10.99 22.09
C ASP A 244 -12.56 -10.25 22.80
N PHE A 245 -12.10 -9.14 22.21
CA PHE A 245 -11.02 -8.31 22.77
C PHE A 245 -11.38 -7.78 24.17
N ALA A 246 -12.56 -7.19 24.36
CA ALA A 246 -12.97 -6.59 25.63
C ALA A 246 -13.07 -7.64 26.76
N ARG A 247 -13.67 -8.80 26.49
CA ARG A 247 -13.79 -9.91 27.44
C ARG A 247 -12.44 -10.55 27.75
N GLY A 248 -11.59 -10.72 26.73
CA GLY A 248 -10.20 -11.15 26.91
C GLY A 248 -9.48 -10.19 27.84
N LEU A 249 -9.55 -8.88 27.57
CA LEU A 249 -8.80 -7.85 28.29
C LEU A 249 -9.20 -7.76 29.77
N ARG A 250 -10.50 -7.85 30.08
CA ARG A 250 -11.01 -7.95 31.47
C ARG A 250 -10.51 -9.18 32.21
N SER A 251 -10.22 -10.26 31.48
CA SER A 251 -9.72 -11.50 32.08
C SER A 251 -8.23 -11.39 32.36
N VAL A 252 -7.47 -10.82 31.40
CA VAL A 252 -6.02 -10.59 31.51
C VAL A 252 -5.63 -9.79 32.75
N LEU A 253 -6.45 -8.81 33.16
CA LEU A 253 -6.21 -8.04 34.40
C LEU A 253 -6.12 -8.88 35.69
N ARG A 254 -6.67 -10.10 35.71
CA ARG A 254 -6.55 -11.02 36.87
C ARG A 254 -5.36 -11.97 36.77
N HIS A 255 -4.54 -11.82 35.73
CA HIS A 255 -3.36 -12.65 35.50
C HIS A 255 -2.07 -11.95 35.88
N ASP A 256 -2.09 -10.81 36.59
CA ASP A 256 -0.88 -10.09 37.02
C ASP A 256 0.09 -9.81 35.84
N PRO A 257 -0.38 -9.17 34.74
CA PRO A 257 0.48 -8.80 33.63
C PRO A 257 1.35 -7.59 33.97
N ASP A 258 2.53 -7.47 33.37
CA ASP A 258 3.30 -6.22 33.34
C ASP A 258 3.04 -5.46 32.03
N ILE A 259 3.00 -6.21 30.93
CA ILE A 259 2.88 -5.69 29.57
C ILE A 259 1.74 -6.39 28.85
N MET A 260 0.93 -5.60 28.15
CA MET A 260 -0.22 -6.10 27.42
C MET A 260 -0.16 -5.68 25.95
N MET A 261 -0.53 -6.56 25.03
CA MET A 261 -0.73 -6.20 23.63
C MET A 261 -2.13 -6.56 23.18
N ILE A 262 -2.84 -5.58 22.63
CA ILE A 262 -4.18 -5.73 22.06
C ILE A 262 -4.04 -5.59 20.56
N GLY A 263 -4.35 -6.65 19.81
CA GLY A 263 -4.15 -6.72 18.36
C GLY A 263 -4.66 -5.48 17.62
N GLU A 264 -5.82 -4.96 18.02
CA GLU A 264 -6.37 -3.69 17.53
C GLU A 264 -7.45 -3.14 18.46
N VAL A 265 -7.67 -1.83 18.38
CA VAL A 265 -8.81 -1.16 19.03
C VAL A 265 -9.79 -0.70 17.94
N ARG A 266 -10.98 -1.32 17.91
CA ARG A 266 -12.03 -1.03 16.91
C ARG A 266 -13.21 -0.25 17.49
N ASP A 267 -13.52 -0.50 18.75
CA ASP A 267 -14.73 -0.03 19.44
C ASP A 267 -14.40 0.66 20.77
N LEU A 268 -15.40 1.37 21.31
CA LEU A 268 -15.28 2.16 22.53
C LEU A 268 -15.00 1.30 23.75
N GLU A 269 -15.65 0.14 23.85
CA GLU A 269 -15.52 -0.75 25.00
C GLU A 269 -14.08 -1.24 25.16
N THR A 270 -13.46 -1.72 24.08
CA THR A 270 -12.06 -2.15 24.07
C THR A 270 -11.13 -0.97 24.38
N ALA A 271 -11.41 0.20 23.82
CA ALA A 271 -10.61 1.41 24.04
C ALA A 271 -10.64 1.88 25.51
N GLU A 272 -11.83 1.92 26.13
CA GLU A 272 -11.99 2.31 27.53
C GLU A 272 -11.26 1.36 28.48
N ILE A 273 -11.35 0.05 28.23
CA ILE A 273 -10.67 -0.93 29.08
C ILE A 273 -9.15 -0.79 28.90
N ALA A 274 -8.65 -0.60 27.68
CA ALA A 274 -7.23 -0.38 27.42
C ALA A 274 -6.69 0.85 28.17
N ILE A 275 -7.46 1.95 28.20
CA ILE A 275 -7.12 3.15 28.95
C ILE A 275 -7.09 2.88 30.46
N ARG A 276 -8.09 2.18 31.01
CA ARG A 276 -8.09 1.84 32.44
C ARG A 276 -6.90 0.95 32.80
N VAL A 277 -6.55 -0.02 31.95
CA VAL A 277 -5.36 -0.87 32.11
C VAL A 277 -4.10 0.01 32.18
N ALA A 278 -3.92 0.92 31.23
CA ALA A 278 -2.76 1.81 31.20
C ALA A 278 -2.68 2.72 32.44
N LEU A 279 -3.79 3.33 32.84
CA LEU A 279 -3.87 4.19 34.03
C LEU A 279 -3.62 3.45 35.35
N THR A 280 -3.74 2.11 35.35
CA THR A 280 -3.43 1.27 36.52
C THR A 280 -1.97 0.82 36.58
N GLY A 281 -1.10 1.38 35.73
CA GLY A 281 0.34 1.14 35.81
C GLY A 281 0.86 0.06 34.87
N HIS A 282 0.13 -0.26 33.79
CA HIS A 282 0.55 -1.26 32.80
C HIS A 282 0.99 -0.60 31.49
N LEU A 283 1.98 -1.17 30.82
CA LEU A 283 2.35 -0.78 29.46
C LEU A 283 1.50 -1.54 28.45
N VAL A 284 0.79 -0.82 27.59
CA VAL A 284 -0.14 -1.39 26.60
C VAL A 284 0.29 -1.04 25.18
N PHE A 285 0.45 -2.05 24.35
CA PHE A 285 0.64 -1.90 22.91
C PHE A 285 -0.68 -2.17 22.19
N SER A 286 -1.01 -1.34 21.20
CA SER A 286 -2.15 -1.67 20.32
C SER A 286 -2.02 -1.09 18.93
N THR A 287 -2.97 -1.41 18.06
CA THR A 287 -3.02 -0.89 16.70
C THR A 287 -4.31 -0.13 16.38
N LEU A 288 -4.17 0.85 15.48
CA LEU A 288 -5.27 1.57 14.86
C LEU A 288 -5.10 1.63 13.35
N HIS A 289 -6.21 1.84 12.64
CA HIS A 289 -6.21 2.01 11.19
C HIS A 289 -6.36 3.48 10.80
N THR A 290 -5.28 4.25 10.95
CA THR A 290 -5.23 5.67 10.54
C THR A 290 -4.14 5.93 9.50
N ASN A 291 -4.27 7.04 8.79
CA ASN A 291 -3.35 7.37 7.70
C ASN A 291 -2.02 7.94 8.20
N ASP A 292 -2.04 8.67 9.31
CA ASP A 292 -0.89 9.29 9.95
C ASP A 292 -1.02 9.18 11.48
N ALA A 293 -0.02 9.68 12.22
CA ALA A 293 0.05 9.53 13.67
C ALA A 293 -0.99 10.41 14.37
N ALA A 294 -1.12 11.67 13.97
CA ALA A 294 -2.06 12.62 14.56
C ALA A 294 -3.54 12.21 14.39
N SER A 295 -3.89 11.57 13.27
CA SER A 295 -5.23 11.02 13.04
C SER A 295 -5.58 9.90 14.02
N GLY A 296 -4.60 9.28 14.68
CA GLY A 296 -4.82 8.33 15.77
C GLY A 296 -5.60 8.94 16.93
N ILE A 297 -5.28 10.19 17.29
CA ILE A 297 -5.99 10.95 18.32
C ILE A 297 -7.46 11.14 17.91
N ALA A 298 -7.69 11.68 16.72
CA ALA A 298 -9.04 11.89 16.20
C ALA A 298 -9.84 10.59 16.17
N ARG A 299 -9.22 9.47 15.75
CA ARG A 299 -9.89 8.17 15.72
C ARG A 299 -10.38 7.73 17.10
N LEU A 300 -9.60 7.94 18.17
CA LEU A 300 -10.03 7.60 19.53
C LEU A 300 -11.18 8.50 19.99
N LEU A 301 -11.12 9.80 19.68
CA LEU A 301 -12.22 10.73 19.98
C LEU A 301 -13.50 10.37 19.22
N ASP A 302 -13.39 10.00 17.94
CA ASP A 302 -14.51 9.62 17.08
C ASP A 302 -15.18 8.31 17.55
N ILE A 303 -14.41 7.39 18.14
CA ILE A 303 -14.95 6.18 18.77
C ILE A 303 -15.73 6.52 20.05
N GLY A 304 -15.50 7.69 20.65
CA GLY A 304 -16.23 8.19 21.82
C GLY A 304 -15.39 8.33 23.09
N LEU A 305 -14.05 8.22 23.00
CA LEU A 305 -13.20 8.47 24.17
C LEU A 305 -13.12 9.95 24.50
N GLU A 306 -13.15 10.25 25.80
CA GLU A 306 -12.98 11.62 26.27
C GLU A 306 -11.53 12.10 26.08
N PRO A 307 -11.31 13.36 25.63
CA PRO A 307 -9.96 13.85 25.31
C PRO A 307 -8.96 13.78 26.47
N TYR A 308 -9.42 14.03 27.70
CA TYR A 308 -8.53 13.96 28.86
C TYR A 308 -8.02 12.54 29.13
N LEU A 309 -8.80 11.50 28.76
CA LEU A 309 -8.38 10.11 28.87
C LEU A 309 -7.27 9.82 27.86
N VAL A 310 -7.43 10.28 26.61
CA VAL A 310 -6.39 10.13 25.58
C VAL A 310 -5.12 10.84 26.00
N ALA A 311 -5.22 12.09 26.47
CA ALA A 311 -4.07 12.90 26.89
C ALA A 311 -3.34 12.33 28.13
N SER A 312 -4.03 11.62 29.02
CA SER A 312 -3.44 11.10 30.26
C SER A 312 -2.93 9.66 30.16
N SER A 313 -3.34 8.90 29.13
CA SER A 313 -3.02 7.46 29.04
C SER A 313 -2.17 7.08 27.83
N VAL A 314 -2.15 7.89 26.77
CA VAL A 314 -1.41 7.57 25.54
C VAL A 314 -0.06 8.27 25.55
N GLU A 315 1.01 7.51 25.34
CA GLU A 315 2.39 8.02 25.27
C GLU A 315 2.78 8.38 23.84
N ALA A 316 2.37 7.58 22.86
CA ALA A 316 2.72 7.80 21.47
C ALA A 316 1.71 7.21 20.47
N PHE A 317 1.60 7.90 19.32
CA PHE A 317 1.05 7.33 18.09
C PHE A 317 2.17 7.20 17.07
N ILE A 318 2.33 6.00 16.52
CA ILE A 318 3.40 5.65 15.58
C ILE A 318 2.79 5.19 14.28
N ALA A 319 2.74 6.07 13.28
CA ALA A 319 2.27 5.68 11.96
C ALA A 319 3.39 4.97 11.18
N GLN A 320 3.00 3.94 10.42
CA GLN A 320 3.93 3.13 9.63
C GLN A 320 3.43 2.87 8.20
N ARG A 321 4.36 2.79 7.24
CA ARG A 321 4.16 2.25 5.88
C ARG A 321 5.32 1.35 5.47
N LEU A 322 5.09 0.45 4.52
CA LEU A 322 6.16 -0.35 3.91
C LEU A 322 6.46 0.16 2.50
N LEU A 323 7.70 0.56 2.27
CA LEU A 323 8.22 0.90 0.95
C LEU A 323 8.98 -0.30 0.37
N ARG A 324 8.93 -0.49 -0.94
CA ARG A 324 9.79 -1.47 -1.62
C ARG A 324 11.24 -1.00 -1.67
N VAL A 325 12.18 -1.92 -1.48
CA VAL A 325 13.62 -1.64 -1.53
C VAL A 325 14.14 -1.84 -2.94
N ILE A 326 15.00 -0.94 -3.43
CA ILE A 326 15.62 -1.08 -4.76
C ILE A 326 16.44 -2.37 -4.79
N CYS A 327 16.29 -3.14 -5.86
CA CYS A 327 17.05 -4.38 -6.02
C CYS A 327 18.56 -4.09 -6.06
N PRO A 328 19.39 -4.72 -5.19
CA PRO A 328 20.82 -4.43 -5.12
C PRO A 328 21.59 -4.83 -6.39
N HIS A 329 21.09 -5.81 -7.15
CA HIS A 329 21.76 -6.32 -8.36
C HIS A 329 21.56 -5.43 -9.60
N CYS A 330 20.47 -4.65 -9.66
CA CYS A 330 20.17 -3.78 -10.81
C CYS A 330 20.00 -2.31 -10.41
N LYS A 331 20.49 -1.94 -9.21
CA LYS A 331 20.50 -0.57 -8.71
C LYS A 331 21.44 0.27 -9.58
N TYR A 332 20.99 1.45 -9.97
CA TYR A 332 21.81 2.45 -10.66
C TYR A 332 21.45 3.85 -10.18
N GLU A 333 22.41 4.77 -10.28
CA GLU A 333 22.17 6.20 -10.04
C GLU A 333 21.51 6.81 -11.27
N ASP A 334 20.36 7.45 -11.07
CA ASP A 334 19.62 8.16 -12.10
C ASP A 334 20.12 9.61 -12.18
N LYS A 335 21.14 9.83 -13.02
CA LYS A 335 21.75 11.16 -13.20
C LYS A 335 20.80 12.13 -13.90
N ASP A 336 19.89 11.61 -14.71
CA ASP A 336 18.93 12.37 -15.52
C ASP A 336 17.63 12.67 -14.75
N ALA A 337 17.56 12.28 -13.47
CA ALA A 337 16.39 12.56 -12.64
C ALA A 337 16.09 14.08 -12.61
N ALA A 338 14.82 14.41 -12.84
CA ALA A 338 14.31 15.77 -12.99
C ALA A 338 14.79 16.70 -11.86
N VAL A 339 15.23 17.89 -12.25
CA VAL A 339 15.76 18.89 -11.32
C VAL A 339 14.67 19.33 -10.34
N GLU A 340 13.42 19.43 -10.79
CA GLU A 340 12.24 19.77 -9.98
C GLU A 340 12.02 18.76 -8.85
N LEU A 341 12.24 17.47 -9.12
CA LEU A 341 12.10 16.41 -8.12
C LEU A 341 13.20 16.52 -7.06
N LYS A 342 14.45 16.78 -7.48
CA LYS A 342 15.58 17.02 -6.56
C LYS A 342 15.33 18.27 -5.70
N LYS A 343 14.77 19.34 -6.30
CA LYS A 343 14.35 20.56 -5.59
C LYS A 343 13.27 20.26 -4.56
N GLN A 344 12.24 19.52 -4.93
CA GLN A 344 11.15 19.16 -4.02
C GLN A 344 11.68 18.38 -2.81
N ILE A 345 12.48 17.33 -3.04
CA ILE A 345 13.07 16.52 -1.97
C ILE A 345 13.96 17.38 -1.07
N ALA A 346 14.80 18.24 -1.66
CA ALA A 346 15.65 19.15 -0.90
C ALA A 346 14.85 20.14 -0.05
N GLN A 347 13.77 20.70 -0.59
CA GLN A 347 12.90 21.63 0.14
C GLN A 347 12.17 20.94 1.30
N GLU A 348 11.55 19.77 1.05
CA GLU A 348 10.82 19.03 2.09
C GLU A 348 11.76 18.53 3.20
N LEU A 349 13.03 18.24 2.91
CA LEU A 349 14.04 17.88 3.91
C LEU A 349 14.80 19.07 4.52
N GLY A 350 14.56 20.30 4.07
CA GLY A 350 15.31 21.49 4.52
C GLY A 350 16.79 21.50 4.12
N LEU A 351 17.16 20.79 3.04
CA LEU A 351 18.54 20.74 2.54
C LEU A 351 18.92 22.03 1.80
N LYS A 352 20.12 22.56 2.10
CA LYS A 352 20.64 23.80 1.50
C LYS A 352 20.94 23.70 0.00
N SER A 353 21.07 22.50 -0.56
CA SER A 353 21.40 22.31 -1.97
C SER A 353 20.81 21.02 -2.53
N GLU A 354 20.18 21.12 -3.69
CA GLU A 354 19.67 20.01 -4.50
C GLU A 354 20.77 19.06 -4.98
N SER A 355 22.03 19.54 -5.07
CA SER A 355 23.17 18.75 -5.50
C SER A 355 23.48 17.55 -4.58
N LYS A 356 23.02 17.61 -3.33
CA LYS A 356 23.15 16.51 -2.36
C LYS A 356 22.11 15.41 -2.57
N VAL A 357 21.09 15.63 -3.40
CA VAL A 357 20.02 14.67 -3.65
C VAL A 357 20.42 13.74 -4.80
N LYS A 358 20.99 12.59 -4.43
CA LYS A 358 21.23 11.49 -5.37
C LYS A 358 20.00 10.58 -5.42
N ILE A 359 19.53 10.29 -6.62
CA ILE A 359 18.37 9.43 -6.86
C ILE A 359 18.84 8.11 -7.45
N PHE A 360 18.37 7.01 -6.89
CA PHE A 360 18.65 5.67 -7.38
C PHE A 360 17.37 4.99 -7.85
N ARG A 361 17.50 4.10 -8.83
CA ARG A 361 16.42 3.28 -9.37
C ARG A 361 16.91 1.86 -9.64
N GLY A 362 15.98 0.93 -9.85
CA GLY A 362 16.26 -0.42 -10.31
C GLY A 362 15.89 -0.59 -11.78
N LYS A 363 16.80 -1.08 -12.63
CA LYS A 363 16.50 -1.36 -14.06
C LYS A 363 15.59 -2.56 -14.27
N GLY A 364 15.51 -3.45 -13.28
CA GLY A 364 14.92 -4.78 -13.43
C GLY A 364 15.95 -5.81 -13.85
N CYS A 365 15.98 -6.95 -13.16
CA CYS A 365 16.81 -8.11 -13.47
C CYS A 365 16.10 -9.39 -13.03
N GLU A 366 16.68 -10.55 -13.33
CA GLU A 366 16.09 -11.85 -12.98
C GLU A 366 15.86 -12.01 -11.48
N THR A 367 16.80 -11.54 -10.63
CA THR A 367 16.68 -11.63 -9.16
C THR A 367 15.45 -10.92 -8.61
N CYS A 368 15.07 -9.79 -9.20
CA CYS A 368 13.89 -9.02 -8.80
C CYS A 368 12.65 -9.30 -9.66
N ASN A 369 12.68 -10.35 -10.48
CA ASN A 369 11.63 -10.65 -11.46
C ASN A 369 11.31 -9.45 -12.35
N PHE A 370 12.34 -8.71 -12.76
CA PHE A 370 12.26 -7.51 -13.60
C PHE A 370 11.47 -6.33 -12.99
N SER A 371 11.11 -6.39 -11.70
CA SER A 371 10.36 -5.31 -11.04
C SER A 371 11.22 -4.09 -10.68
N GLY A 372 12.53 -4.27 -10.57
CA GLY A 372 13.46 -3.26 -10.04
C GLY A 372 13.54 -3.22 -8.50
N PHE A 373 12.72 -4.01 -7.79
CA PHE A 373 12.63 -4.01 -6.33
C PHE A 373 12.88 -5.39 -5.72
N PHE A 374 13.49 -5.44 -4.54
CA PHE A 374 13.71 -6.69 -3.81
C PHE A 374 13.58 -6.47 -2.30
N GLY A 375 12.44 -6.86 -1.74
CA GLY A 375 12.14 -6.70 -0.31
C GLY A 375 11.48 -5.37 0.01
N ARG A 376 11.30 -5.12 1.32
CA ARG A 376 10.58 -3.96 1.86
C ARG A 376 11.29 -3.38 3.07
N THR A 377 11.09 -2.09 3.33
CA THR A 377 11.55 -1.35 4.50
C THR A 377 10.40 -0.51 5.06
N SER A 378 10.36 -0.30 6.38
CA SER A 378 9.29 0.46 7.03
C SER A 378 9.65 1.94 7.15
N VAL A 379 8.78 2.86 6.77
CA VAL A 379 8.90 4.28 7.15
C VAL A 379 7.99 4.59 8.32
N TYR A 380 8.45 5.50 9.19
CA TYR A 380 7.80 5.82 10.46
C TYR A 380 7.51 7.30 10.62
N GLU A 381 6.45 7.61 11.36
CA GLU A 381 6.12 8.93 11.88
C GLU A 381 5.69 8.74 13.33
N ILE A 382 6.45 9.32 14.27
CA ILE A 382 6.29 9.09 15.70
C ILE A 382 5.84 10.38 16.37
N LEU A 383 4.58 10.42 16.77
CA LEU A 383 3.99 11.52 17.54
C LEU A 383 4.02 11.17 19.02
N LEU A 384 4.88 11.84 19.79
CA LEU A 384 4.90 11.76 21.24
C LEU A 384 3.82 12.67 21.84
N ILE A 385 3.13 12.19 22.87
CA ILE A 385 2.09 12.93 23.58
C ILE A 385 2.72 13.64 24.79
N ASP A 386 3.49 14.69 24.52
CA ASP A 386 4.03 15.57 25.56
C ASP A 386 2.97 16.56 26.09
N ASP A 387 3.30 17.32 27.14
CA ASP A 387 2.36 18.25 27.79
C ASP A 387 1.76 19.30 26.82
N SER A 388 2.51 19.72 25.80
CA SER A 388 2.00 20.67 24.80
C SER A 388 0.98 20.01 23.89
N ILE A 389 1.20 18.75 23.51
CA ILE A 389 0.26 17.97 22.70
C ILE A 389 -0.96 17.61 23.55
N LYS A 390 -0.79 17.23 24.82
CA LYS A 390 -1.88 16.95 25.77
C LYS A 390 -2.85 18.12 25.86
N ASP A 391 -2.33 19.34 26.01
CA ASP A 391 -3.14 20.56 26.04
C ASP A 391 -3.99 20.74 24.77
N LEU A 392 -3.41 20.48 23.59
CA LEU A 392 -4.13 20.56 22.31
C LEU A 392 -5.19 19.48 22.19
N VAL A 393 -4.91 18.26 22.67
CA VAL A 393 -5.87 17.15 22.69
C VAL A 393 -7.07 17.52 23.57
N ILE A 394 -6.82 18.01 24.80
CA ILE A 394 -7.89 18.43 25.74
C ILE A 394 -8.75 19.53 25.13
N LYS A 395 -8.14 20.50 24.45
CA LYS A 395 -8.82 21.59 23.75
C LYS A 395 -9.51 21.16 22.44
N ARG A 396 -9.43 19.87 22.05
CA ARG A 396 -9.98 19.31 20.81
C ARG A 396 -9.52 20.07 19.55
N VAL A 397 -8.25 20.45 19.54
CA VAL A 397 -7.64 21.18 18.43
C VAL A 397 -7.51 20.27 17.20
N SER A 398 -7.54 20.85 16.00
CA SER A 398 -7.47 20.06 14.76
C SER A 398 -6.19 19.23 14.65
N THR A 399 -6.29 18.04 14.06
CA THR A 399 -5.16 17.13 13.83
C THR A 399 -4.03 17.77 13.05
N ASN A 400 -4.34 18.67 12.09
CA ASN A 400 -3.33 19.42 11.33
C ASN A 400 -2.50 20.34 12.22
N GLN A 401 -3.14 21.04 13.17
CA GLN A 401 -2.42 21.91 14.11
C GLN A 401 -1.55 21.12 15.08
N ILE A 402 -2.04 19.97 15.56
CA ILE A 402 -1.26 19.02 16.38
C ILE A 402 -0.04 18.53 15.60
N LYS A 403 -0.24 18.08 14.35
CA LYS A 403 0.82 17.63 13.45
C LYS A 403 1.85 18.74 13.20
N ASN A 404 1.41 19.98 12.96
CA ASN A 404 2.30 21.12 12.73
C ASN A 404 3.18 21.41 13.94
N LEU A 405 2.60 21.45 15.15
CA LEU A 405 3.37 21.66 16.37
C LEU A 405 4.40 20.54 16.57
N ALA A 406 3.99 19.29 16.33
CA ALA A 406 4.89 18.15 16.45
C ALA A 406 6.07 18.23 15.44
N ILE A 407 5.80 18.61 14.19
CA ILE A 407 6.85 18.83 13.17
C ILE A 407 7.81 19.95 13.60
N GLN A 408 7.29 21.07 14.11
CA GLN A 408 8.11 22.17 14.64
C GLN A 408 9.00 21.72 15.81
N ARG A 409 8.56 20.72 16.58
CA ARG A 409 9.31 20.11 17.68
C ARG A 409 10.22 18.96 17.24
N GLY A 410 10.39 18.74 15.94
CA GLY A 410 11.33 17.76 15.40
C GLY A 410 10.73 16.42 15.00
N MET A 411 9.40 16.25 15.02
CA MET A 411 8.75 15.06 14.46
C MET A 411 9.02 14.97 12.96
N ARG A 412 9.54 13.82 12.53
CA ARG A 412 9.64 13.49 11.10
C ARG A 412 8.36 12.81 10.64
N THR A 413 7.84 13.26 9.51
CA THR A 413 6.66 12.66 8.88
C THR A 413 7.05 11.40 8.12
N LEU A 414 6.05 10.60 7.74
CA LEU A 414 6.26 9.43 6.87
C LEU A 414 6.99 9.82 5.56
N ARG A 415 6.70 11.02 5.06
CA ARG A 415 7.31 11.61 3.85
C ARG A 415 8.77 11.95 4.08
N HIS A 416 9.10 12.65 5.18
CA HIS A 416 10.48 12.99 5.54
C HIS A 416 11.35 11.73 5.70
N ASP A 417 10.85 10.71 6.40
CA ASP A 417 11.58 9.45 6.55
C ASP A 417 11.76 8.72 5.20
N GLY A 418 10.72 8.73 4.35
CA GLY A 418 10.81 8.23 2.98
C GLY A 418 11.89 8.92 2.14
N TRP A 419 11.97 10.24 2.20
CA TRP A 419 13.00 11.02 1.50
C TRP A 419 14.42 10.76 1.97
N ALA A 420 14.63 10.62 3.26
CA ALA A 420 15.93 10.23 3.79
C ALA A 420 16.37 8.85 3.23
N LYS A 421 15.41 7.93 3.03
CA LYS A 421 15.67 6.62 2.38
C LYS A 421 15.89 6.69 0.87
N VAL A 422 15.34 7.70 0.20
CA VAL A 422 15.65 7.97 -1.21
C VAL A 422 17.10 8.43 -1.36
N ILE A 423 17.54 9.36 -0.51
CA ILE A 423 18.91 9.90 -0.57
C ILE A 423 19.96 8.82 -0.26
N SER A 424 19.68 7.91 0.67
CA SER A 424 20.54 6.75 0.92
C SER A 424 20.44 5.65 -0.15
N GLY A 425 19.60 5.83 -1.16
CA GLY A 425 19.40 4.90 -2.26
C GLY A 425 18.76 3.57 -1.83
N VAL A 426 17.96 3.57 -0.78
CA VAL A 426 17.21 2.39 -0.32
C VAL A 426 15.93 2.21 -1.13
N THR A 427 15.23 3.29 -1.45
CA THR A 427 13.95 3.29 -2.19
C THR A 427 13.95 4.35 -3.29
N THR A 428 12.94 4.34 -4.16
CA THR A 428 12.78 5.36 -5.22
C THR A 428 11.82 6.47 -4.79
N PRO A 429 11.88 7.65 -5.45
CA PRO A 429 10.96 8.73 -5.16
C PRO A 429 9.48 8.37 -5.36
N GLU A 430 9.17 7.62 -6.41
CA GLU A 430 7.79 7.23 -6.75
C GLU A 430 7.18 6.37 -5.66
N GLU A 431 7.98 5.52 -5.03
CA GLU A 431 7.52 4.63 -3.98
C GLU A 431 7.11 5.41 -2.74
N VAL A 432 7.89 6.44 -2.38
CA VAL A 432 7.55 7.36 -1.30
C VAL A 432 6.30 8.16 -1.67
N MET A 433 6.24 8.73 -2.88
CA MET A 433 5.11 9.55 -3.32
C MET A 433 3.79 8.77 -3.40
N ARG A 434 3.86 7.49 -3.76
CA ARG A 434 2.71 6.60 -3.85
C ARG A 434 2.08 6.30 -2.49
N LEU A 435 2.89 6.20 -1.44
CA LEU A 435 2.47 5.67 -0.14
C LEU A 435 2.41 6.72 0.97
N THR A 436 2.92 7.93 0.71
CA THR A 436 2.95 9.03 1.67
C THR A 436 2.25 10.26 1.09
N PRO A 437 1.30 10.88 1.84
CA PRO A 437 0.69 12.13 1.42
C PRO A 437 1.74 13.26 1.38
N SER A 438 1.48 14.28 0.58
CA SER A 438 2.31 15.47 0.54
C SER A 438 2.09 16.32 1.80
N ASP A 439 3.17 16.79 2.42
CA ASP A 439 3.10 17.67 3.59
C ASP A 439 2.94 19.16 3.21
N THR A 440 2.66 19.45 1.93
CA THR A 440 2.66 20.82 1.36
C THR A 440 1.59 21.76 1.94
N SER A 441 0.58 21.24 2.66
CA SER A 441 -0.38 22.09 3.38
C SER A 441 0.15 22.67 4.70
N LEU A 442 1.39 22.34 5.09
CA LEU A 442 1.91 22.58 6.45
C LEU A 442 2.92 23.74 6.54
N LEU A 443 3.31 24.34 5.41
CA LEU A 443 4.24 25.47 5.33
C LEU A 443 3.51 26.73 4.86
N THR A 444 2.80 27.40 5.77
CA THR A 444 2.50 28.82 5.59
C THR A 444 3.79 29.63 5.76
N SER A 445 3.89 30.76 5.05
CA SER A 445 5.08 31.59 4.86
C SER A 445 5.77 32.09 6.14
N ASP A 446 5.13 31.96 7.31
CA ASP A 446 5.61 32.51 8.58
C ASP A 446 6.61 31.61 9.33
N ASN A 447 6.80 30.35 8.92
CA ASN A 447 7.60 29.38 9.69
C ASN A 447 8.99 29.04 9.11
N ARG A 448 9.52 29.84 8.18
CA ARG A 448 10.84 29.57 7.56
C ARG A 448 12.01 29.64 8.53
N GLN A 449 11.90 30.35 9.66
CA GLN A 449 13.03 30.54 10.57
C GLN A 449 13.25 29.39 11.57
N ALA A 450 12.21 28.62 11.92
CA ALA A 450 12.31 27.56 12.94
C ALA A 450 12.94 26.26 12.39
N ALA A 451 12.65 25.91 11.13
CA ALA A 451 13.23 24.73 10.48
C ALA A 451 14.75 24.86 10.22
N VAL A 452 15.27 26.09 10.11
CA VAL A 452 16.69 26.35 9.84
C VAL A 452 17.56 26.10 11.07
N ASN A 453 17.01 26.13 12.29
CA ASN A 453 17.78 25.95 13.52
C ASN A 453 17.92 24.48 13.97
N THR A 454 17.25 23.52 13.31
CA THR A 454 17.23 22.11 13.76
C THR A 454 18.25 21.21 13.03
N LEU A 455 19.07 21.76 12.13
CA LEU A 455 20.01 20.97 11.30
C LEU A 455 21.46 21.49 11.32
N GLN A 456 21.91 22.07 12.44
CA GLN A 456 23.34 22.28 12.70
C GLN A 456 23.84 21.27 13.72
N PHE A 457 24.12 20.04 13.29
CA PHE A 457 25.09 19.17 13.97
C PHE A 457 25.92 18.44 12.92
N GLU A 458 27.22 18.68 12.97
CA GLU A 458 28.25 18.15 12.09
C GLU A 458 28.53 16.66 12.35
N GLN A 459 28.55 15.91 11.24
CA GLN A 459 29.55 14.92 10.82
C GLN A 459 30.01 13.83 11.80
N ASP A 460 29.74 12.57 11.43
CA ASP A 460 30.79 11.58 11.14
C ASP A 460 30.19 10.31 10.51
N TYR A 461 30.49 10.05 9.24
CA TYR A 461 30.32 8.74 8.61
C TYR A 461 31.60 8.42 7.81
N PRO A 462 32.25 7.27 8.02
CA PRO A 462 33.51 6.95 7.37
C PRO A 462 33.30 6.62 5.88
N SER A 463 34.10 7.25 5.02
CA SER A 463 34.22 6.94 3.61
C SER A 463 35.35 5.94 3.39
N GLU A 464 35.02 4.71 3.01
CA GLU A 464 35.96 3.82 2.34
C GLU A 464 35.43 3.52 0.93
N ALA A 465 35.99 4.23 -0.04
CA ALA A 465 35.89 3.90 -1.46
C ALA A 465 37.33 3.74 -1.96
N GLU A 466 37.75 2.48 -2.13
CA GLU A 466 38.99 2.15 -2.83
C GLU A 466 38.89 2.58 -4.30
N LYS A 467 39.97 3.22 -4.74
CA LYS A 467 40.18 3.79 -6.06
C LYS A 467 40.34 2.67 -7.10
N ILE A 468 39.67 2.80 -8.23
CA ILE A 468 40.12 2.19 -9.50
C ILE A 468 40.35 3.34 -10.48
N GLU A 469 41.62 3.61 -10.75
CA GLU A 469 42.09 4.45 -11.85
C GLU A 469 41.88 3.69 -13.16
N ILE A 470 41.25 4.33 -14.16
CA ILE A 470 41.57 4.06 -15.56
C ILE A 470 41.69 5.39 -16.30
N ASP A 471 42.85 5.48 -16.95
CA ASP A 471 43.42 6.56 -17.71
C ASP A 471 42.72 6.79 -19.07
N GLY A 472 42.95 7.97 -19.64
CA GLY A 472 42.09 8.61 -20.63
C GLY A 472 42.09 8.09 -22.07
N LYS A 473 41.25 8.75 -22.88
CA LYS A 473 41.56 9.18 -24.25
C LYS A 473 40.50 10.14 -24.80
N LYS A 474 41.00 11.21 -25.41
CA LYS A 474 40.30 12.21 -26.23
C LYS A 474 39.81 11.59 -27.55
N GLY A 475 38.79 12.24 -28.13
CA GLY A 475 38.37 12.09 -29.53
C GLY A 475 36.94 12.61 -29.66
N GLU A 476 36.75 13.92 -29.85
CA GLU A 476 36.63 14.60 -31.16
C GLU A 476 35.20 14.58 -31.73
N ASN A 477 34.85 15.76 -32.24
CA ASN A 477 33.55 16.19 -32.70
C ASN A 477 33.07 15.35 -33.88
N ASN A 478 31.77 15.06 -33.92
CA ASN A 478 31.02 14.88 -35.15
C ASN A 478 29.64 15.53 -35.00
N LEU A 479 29.64 16.86 -35.14
CA LEU A 479 28.50 17.66 -35.56
C LEU A 479 28.35 17.44 -37.07
N ASP A 480 27.75 16.32 -37.50
CA ASP A 480 27.28 16.10 -38.88
C ASP A 480 26.43 14.81 -38.99
N ALA A 481 25.50 14.65 -38.06
CA ALA A 481 24.39 13.68 -38.19
C ALA A 481 23.06 14.29 -37.69
N LEU A 482 22.94 15.62 -37.81
CA LEU A 482 21.82 16.44 -37.34
C LEU A 482 20.86 16.86 -38.45
N GLU A 483 20.78 16.10 -39.53
CA GLU A 483 19.66 16.21 -40.48
C GLU A 483 19.22 14.79 -40.87
N GLN A 484 17.91 14.55 -40.87
CA GLN A 484 17.24 13.29 -41.21
C GLN A 484 17.00 12.27 -40.08
N ARG A 485 16.43 12.72 -38.95
CA ARG A 485 15.36 11.95 -38.29
C ARG A 485 14.28 12.92 -37.82
N LYS A 486 13.21 13.05 -38.61
CA LYS A 486 11.94 13.57 -38.07
C LYS A 486 11.58 12.66 -36.88
N PRO A 487 11.42 13.19 -35.65
CA PRO A 487 10.83 12.38 -34.60
C PRO A 487 9.43 12.02 -35.08
N ASP A 488 9.15 10.72 -35.13
CA ASP A 488 7.81 10.23 -35.32
C ASP A 488 6.99 10.68 -34.10
N LEU A 489 6.27 11.79 -34.21
CA LEU A 489 5.44 12.36 -33.14
C LEU A 489 4.19 11.53 -32.83
N SER A 490 4.11 10.28 -33.33
CA SER A 490 3.02 9.33 -33.09
C SER A 490 2.81 8.95 -31.61
N PHE A 491 3.72 9.32 -30.72
CA PHE A 491 3.58 9.12 -29.27
C PHE A 491 2.90 10.27 -28.50
N LEU A 492 2.66 11.43 -29.12
CA LEU A 492 1.92 12.53 -28.47
C LEU A 492 0.40 12.28 -28.37
N ASP A 493 -0.13 11.21 -28.99
CA ASP A 493 -1.57 10.99 -29.10
C ASP A 493 -2.14 9.91 -28.16
N LYS A 494 -1.43 9.54 -27.08
CA LYS A 494 -2.01 8.73 -26.00
C LYS A 494 -2.90 9.59 -25.10
N ARG A 495 -4.07 9.96 -25.61
CA ARG A 495 -5.06 10.80 -24.94
C ARG A 495 -5.58 10.16 -23.65
N VAL A 496 -5.63 10.95 -22.58
CA VAL A 496 -6.16 10.58 -21.25
C VAL A 496 -7.69 10.79 -21.16
N PHE A 497 -8.28 11.55 -22.08
CA PHE A 497 -9.70 11.91 -22.11
C PHE A 497 -10.44 11.24 -23.28
N SER A 498 -11.69 10.84 -23.06
CA SER A 498 -12.57 10.35 -24.12
C SER A 498 -13.14 11.55 -24.87
N ARG A 499 -13.00 11.55 -26.21
CA ARG A 499 -13.55 12.61 -27.04
C ARG A 499 -15.03 12.31 -27.30
N LEU A 500 -15.91 13.21 -26.90
CA LEU A 500 -17.32 13.19 -27.26
C LEU A 500 -17.47 13.60 -28.74
N ASP A 501 -18.38 12.94 -29.45
CA ASP A 501 -18.77 13.33 -30.81
C ASP A 501 -19.30 14.78 -30.91
N SER A 502 -19.87 15.31 -29.82
CA SER A 502 -20.42 16.67 -29.75
C SER A 502 -19.89 17.45 -28.54
N THR A 503 -19.84 18.78 -28.68
CA THR A 503 -19.43 19.70 -27.60
C THR A 503 -20.49 19.76 -26.52
N ILE A 504 -20.08 19.70 -25.26
CA ILE A 504 -20.93 19.98 -24.10
C ILE A 504 -20.55 21.33 -23.49
N ASN A 505 -21.55 22.01 -22.92
CA ASN A 505 -21.33 23.27 -22.22
C ASN A 505 -20.86 23.02 -20.80
N ILE A 506 -19.95 23.87 -20.34
CA ILE A 506 -19.56 23.94 -18.94
C ILE A 506 -19.60 25.40 -18.48
N SER A 507 -20.04 25.62 -17.24
CA SER A 507 -19.76 26.86 -16.52
C SER A 507 -18.87 26.56 -15.32
N TYR A 508 -18.04 27.53 -14.94
CA TYR A 508 -17.10 27.35 -13.84
C TYR A 508 -16.76 28.63 -13.10
N ARG A 509 -16.46 28.49 -11.80
CA ARG A 509 -15.85 29.53 -10.96
C ARG A 509 -14.50 29.04 -10.44
N VAL A 510 -13.51 29.93 -10.41
CA VAL A 510 -12.14 29.59 -9.99
C VAL A 510 -11.86 30.14 -8.59
N PHE A 511 -11.30 29.30 -7.73
CA PHE A 511 -10.93 29.62 -6.35
C PHE A 511 -9.48 29.21 -6.08
N ARG A 512 -8.72 30.02 -5.34
CA ARG A 512 -7.32 29.71 -5.02
C ARG A 512 -7.22 28.66 -3.93
N THR A 513 -8.18 28.64 -3.01
CA THR A 513 -8.21 27.71 -1.88
C THR A 513 -9.58 27.05 -1.72
N LYS A 514 -9.61 25.84 -1.13
CA LYS A 514 -10.87 25.12 -0.86
C LYS A 514 -11.77 25.87 0.15
N LEU A 515 -11.21 26.75 0.97
CA LEU A 515 -11.95 27.59 1.92
C LEU A 515 -12.72 28.71 1.21
N GLU A 516 -12.19 29.27 0.12
CA GLU A 516 -12.89 30.30 -0.68
C GLU A 516 -14.15 29.73 -1.37
N VAL A 517 -14.15 28.45 -1.71
CA VAL A 517 -15.31 27.72 -2.26
C VAL A 517 -16.50 27.74 -1.29
N SER A 518 -16.32 28.01 0.00
CA SER A 518 -17.43 28.12 0.96
C SER A 518 -18.04 29.54 1.04
N LYS A 519 -17.44 30.53 0.36
CA LYS A 519 -17.84 31.95 0.33
C LYS A 519 -18.20 32.37 -1.11
N ARG A 520 -19.18 31.68 -1.71
CA ARG A 520 -19.40 31.60 -3.17
C ARG A 520 -19.97 32.85 -3.85
N ASP A 521 -20.47 33.82 -3.10
CA ASP A 521 -21.41 34.81 -3.63
C ASP A 521 -20.80 35.88 -4.57
N ASP A 522 -19.48 36.05 -4.59
CA ASP A 522 -18.81 37.15 -5.34
C ASP A 522 -17.84 36.69 -6.46
N ALA A 523 -17.68 35.38 -6.70
CA ALA A 523 -16.72 34.90 -7.70
C ALA A 523 -17.32 34.93 -9.14
N PRO A 524 -16.62 35.48 -10.14
CA PRO A 524 -17.13 35.55 -11.51
C PRO A 524 -17.34 34.15 -12.10
N GLU A 525 -18.50 33.96 -12.73
CA GLU A 525 -18.81 32.72 -13.45
C GLU A 525 -18.35 32.83 -14.90
N HIS A 526 -17.57 31.85 -15.33
CA HIS A 526 -17.04 31.73 -16.68
C HIS A 526 -17.74 30.60 -17.43
N PHE A 527 -17.74 30.67 -18.76
CA PHE A 527 -18.36 29.68 -19.63
C PHE A 527 -17.34 29.14 -20.62
N SER A 528 -17.41 27.84 -20.90
CA SER A 528 -16.59 27.20 -21.91
C SER A 528 -17.34 26.00 -22.50
N VAL A 529 -16.72 25.38 -23.49
CA VAL A 529 -17.19 24.14 -24.10
C VAL A 529 -16.07 23.12 -24.10
N THR A 530 -16.45 21.85 -24.04
CA THR A 530 -15.48 20.75 -24.08
C THR A 530 -16.00 19.60 -24.93
N LYS A 531 -15.09 18.91 -25.61
CA LYS A 531 -15.33 17.56 -26.14
C LYS A 531 -14.57 16.50 -25.35
N ASP A 532 -13.76 16.89 -24.38
CA ASP A 532 -12.74 16.04 -23.78
C ASP A 532 -13.04 15.90 -22.28
N ILE A 533 -13.86 14.89 -21.96
CA ILE A 533 -14.30 14.58 -20.59
C ILE A 533 -14.22 13.07 -20.34
N SER A 534 -13.91 12.68 -19.12
CA SER A 534 -13.96 11.30 -18.64
C SER A 534 -14.49 11.26 -17.21
N ALA A 535 -14.72 10.07 -16.65
CA ALA A 535 -15.07 9.96 -15.23
C ALA A 535 -13.98 10.49 -14.27
N GLY A 536 -12.76 10.76 -14.76
CA GLY A 536 -11.64 11.27 -13.96
C GLY A 536 -11.38 12.78 -14.10
N GLY A 537 -11.89 13.44 -15.13
CA GLY A 537 -11.61 14.87 -15.34
C GLY A 537 -12.15 15.42 -16.65
N VAL A 538 -11.91 16.71 -16.86
CA VAL A 538 -12.34 17.48 -18.01
C VAL A 538 -11.18 18.34 -18.53
N LEU A 539 -11.11 18.51 -19.84
CA LEU A 539 -10.20 19.40 -20.54
C LEU A 539 -11.01 20.45 -21.28
N PHE A 540 -10.76 21.73 -21.05
CA PHE A 540 -11.50 22.83 -21.70
C PHE A 540 -10.60 24.02 -21.95
N ILE A 541 -11.11 25.01 -22.70
CA ILE A 541 -10.35 26.21 -23.06
C ILE A 541 -10.82 27.39 -22.20
N ALA A 542 -9.87 28.16 -21.66
CA ALA A 542 -10.10 29.40 -20.94
C ALA A 542 -9.34 30.57 -21.59
N ASP A 543 -9.81 31.79 -21.40
CA ASP A 543 -9.19 32.99 -21.96
C ASP A 543 -8.02 33.51 -21.08
N GLU A 544 -7.90 33.02 -19.84
CA GLU A 544 -6.85 33.42 -18.89
C GLU A 544 -6.11 32.21 -18.28
N PRO A 545 -4.85 32.38 -17.85
CA PRO A 545 -4.11 31.31 -17.19
C PRO A 545 -4.58 31.17 -15.73
N TYR A 546 -4.89 29.94 -15.33
CA TYR A 546 -5.19 29.63 -13.94
C TYR A 546 -4.05 28.86 -13.27
N ALA A 547 -3.78 29.18 -11.99
CA ALA A 547 -2.71 28.54 -11.24
C ALA A 547 -2.99 27.05 -11.02
N LEU A 548 -1.96 26.21 -11.19
CA LEU A 548 -2.04 24.78 -10.89
C LEU A 548 -2.43 24.56 -9.43
N GLY A 549 -3.35 23.62 -9.19
CA GLY A 549 -3.89 23.35 -7.86
C GLY A 549 -5.08 24.21 -7.45
N SER A 550 -5.46 25.24 -8.23
CA SER A 550 -6.70 26.00 -8.01
C SER A 550 -7.93 25.09 -8.10
N PHE A 551 -8.96 25.44 -7.35
CA PHE A 551 -10.24 24.74 -7.33
C PHE A 551 -11.20 25.36 -8.33
N LEU A 552 -11.95 24.50 -9.01
CA LEU A 552 -13.05 24.88 -9.86
C LEU A 552 -14.34 24.37 -9.24
N GLU A 553 -15.33 25.25 -9.09
CA GLU A 553 -16.72 24.82 -9.03
C GLU A 553 -17.21 24.70 -10.46
N LEU A 554 -17.51 23.48 -10.93
CA LEU A 554 -17.91 23.17 -12.29
C LEU A 554 -19.37 22.78 -12.34
N LYS A 555 -20.07 23.31 -13.35
CA LYS A 555 -21.39 22.86 -13.77
C LYS A 555 -21.32 22.34 -15.20
N ILE A 556 -21.70 21.08 -15.40
CA ILE A 556 -21.51 20.36 -16.66
C ILE A 556 -22.87 19.98 -17.24
N GLU A 557 -23.19 20.50 -18.43
CA GLU A 557 -24.42 20.19 -19.13
C GLU A 557 -24.24 19.00 -20.07
N LEU A 558 -24.65 17.82 -19.62
CA LEU A 558 -24.58 16.60 -20.41
C LEU A 558 -25.71 16.54 -21.45
N LEU A 559 -25.45 15.82 -22.55
CA LEU A 559 -26.39 15.67 -23.68
C LEU A 559 -27.61 14.79 -23.36
N ASP A 560 -27.67 14.20 -22.16
CA ASP A 560 -28.74 13.28 -21.73
C ASP A 560 -30.04 13.99 -21.30
N ARG A 561 -30.14 15.32 -21.48
CA ARG A 561 -31.28 16.19 -21.13
C ARG A 561 -31.73 16.08 -19.67
N LYS A 562 -30.86 15.59 -18.79
CA LYS A 562 -31.07 15.55 -17.33
C LYS A 562 -30.41 16.77 -16.67
N ALA A 563 -30.62 16.92 -15.36
CA ALA A 563 -29.99 17.99 -14.59
C ALA A 563 -28.46 18.02 -14.78
N PRO A 564 -27.85 19.23 -14.86
CA PRO A 564 -26.41 19.41 -14.94
C PRO A 564 -25.69 18.77 -13.74
N ILE A 565 -24.45 18.33 -13.96
CA ILE A 565 -23.59 17.83 -12.88
C ILE A 565 -22.85 19.02 -12.27
N GLU A 566 -23.02 19.22 -10.96
CA GLU A 566 -22.31 20.24 -10.19
C GLU A 566 -21.25 19.55 -9.34
N CYS A 567 -19.98 19.92 -9.50
CA CYS A 567 -18.87 19.27 -8.81
C CYS A 567 -17.69 20.20 -8.58
N LEU A 568 -16.85 19.85 -7.62
CA LEU A 568 -15.55 20.46 -7.43
C LEU A 568 -14.51 19.71 -8.24
N ALA A 569 -13.65 20.46 -8.93
CA ALA A 569 -12.47 19.94 -9.58
C ALA A 569 -11.22 20.72 -9.18
N ARG A 570 -10.06 20.13 -9.44
CA ARG A 570 -8.76 20.77 -9.23
C ARG A 570 -8.01 20.87 -10.54
N ILE A 571 -7.50 22.05 -10.86
CA ILE A 571 -6.67 22.26 -12.05
C ILE A 571 -5.36 21.49 -11.87
N VAL A 572 -5.08 20.58 -12.81
CA VAL A 572 -3.87 19.74 -12.84
C VAL A 572 -2.94 20.12 -13.99
N ARG A 573 -3.45 20.81 -15.02
CA ARG A 573 -2.67 21.34 -16.12
C ARG A 573 -3.29 22.65 -16.61
N ALA A 574 -2.45 23.63 -16.90
CA ALA A 574 -2.82 24.85 -17.60
C ALA A 574 -1.69 25.14 -18.59
N THR A 575 -1.96 25.02 -19.88
CA THR A 575 -0.96 25.17 -20.95
C THR A 575 -1.46 26.15 -21.99
N GLU A 576 -0.63 27.09 -22.38
CA GLU A 576 -0.95 28.05 -23.44
C GLU A 576 -1.05 27.32 -24.79
N ASN A 577 -2.11 27.61 -25.55
CA ASN A 577 -2.28 27.02 -26.87
C ASN A 577 -1.31 27.65 -27.88
N THR A 578 -0.96 26.93 -28.94
CA THR A 578 0.07 27.30 -29.94
C THR A 578 -0.19 28.60 -30.72
N LEU A 579 -1.36 29.22 -30.53
CA LEU A 579 -1.77 30.50 -31.11
C LEU A 579 -1.69 31.69 -30.13
N GLY A 580 -1.26 31.49 -28.88
CA GLY A 580 -0.85 32.56 -27.95
C GLY A 580 -1.96 33.40 -27.30
N GLU A 581 -3.24 33.02 -27.42
CA GLU A 581 -4.36 33.83 -26.91
C GLU A 581 -5.35 33.07 -26.00
N ARG A 582 -5.19 31.75 -25.84
CA ARG A 582 -6.09 30.93 -25.01
C ARG A 582 -5.34 29.80 -24.30
N TYR A 583 -5.85 29.37 -23.15
CA TYR A 583 -5.25 28.38 -22.28
C TYR A 583 -6.06 27.09 -22.27
N GLU A 584 -5.38 25.97 -22.46
CA GLU A 584 -5.94 24.65 -22.29
C GLU A 584 -5.84 24.23 -20.81
N ILE A 585 -7.00 24.09 -20.16
CA ILE A 585 -7.13 23.78 -18.74
C ILE A 585 -7.60 22.34 -18.58
N ALA A 586 -6.78 21.51 -17.93
CA ALA A 586 -7.16 20.17 -17.51
C ALA A 586 -7.48 20.18 -16.01
N ALA A 587 -8.65 19.69 -15.64
CA ALA A 587 -9.11 19.62 -14.26
C ALA A 587 -9.57 18.20 -13.89
N CYS A 588 -9.22 17.76 -12.67
CA CYS A 588 -9.58 16.46 -12.12
C CYS A 588 -10.71 16.61 -11.11
N PHE A 589 -11.77 15.81 -11.25
CA PHE A 589 -12.93 15.86 -10.36
C PHE A 589 -12.60 15.36 -8.95
N LEU A 590 -13.08 16.06 -7.93
CA LEU A 590 -12.80 15.76 -6.52
C LEU A 590 -13.95 15.04 -5.82
N ASP A 591 -15.20 15.33 -6.18
CA ASP A 591 -16.39 14.93 -5.41
C ASP A 591 -17.54 14.35 -6.25
N LEU A 592 -17.29 13.94 -7.50
CA LEU A 592 -18.29 13.21 -8.28
C LEU A 592 -18.71 11.89 -7.61
N THR A 593 -20.01 11.72 -7.47
CA THR A 593 -20.63 10.48 -6.99
C THR A 593 -20.45 9.32 -7.98
N SER A 594 -20.58 8.08 -7.52
CA SER A 594 -20.53 6.89 -8.40
C SER A 594 -21.59 6.93 -9.50
N SER A 595 -22.76 7.52 -9.23
CA SER A 595 -23.84 7.69 -10.21
C SER A 595 -23.47 8.67 -11.33
N GLU A 596 -22.86 9.81 -10.98
CA GLU A 596 -22.41 10.83 -11.93
C GLU A 596 -21.24 10.35 -12.78
N ARG A 597 -20.26 9.66 -12.17
CA ARG A 597 -19.16 9.00 -12.91
C ARG A 597 -19.69 8.00 -13.93
N ASN A 598 -20.73 7.24 -13.56
CA ASN A 598 -21.39 6.32 -14.48
C ASN A 598 -22.18 7.04 -15.58
N ARG A 599 -22.83 8.18 -15.30
CA ARG A 599 -23.48 9.02 -16.33
C ARG A 599 -22.46 9.52 -17.36
N ILE A 600 -21.33 10.08 -16.91
CA ILE A 600 -20.25 10.56 -17.80
C ILE A 600 -19.71 9.39 -18.63
N ASN A 601 -19.35 8.27 -17.99
CA ASN A 601 -18.85 7.08 -18.70
C ASN A 601 -19.84 6.52 -19.73
N LYS A 602 -21.15 6.58 -19.46
CA LYS A 602 -22.17 6.10 -20.40
C LYS A 602 -22.19 6.97 -21.64
N ILE A 603 -22.12 8.29 -21.50
CA ILE A 603 -22.10 9.23 -22.63
C ILE A 603 -20.80 9.10 -23.43
N CYS A 604 -19.65 9.01 -22.76
CA CYS A 604 -18.35 8.76 -23.41
C CYS A 604 -18.24 7.40 -24.14
N LYS A 605 -19.15 6.46 -23.87
CA LYS A 605 -19.24 5.15 -24.56
C LYS A 605 -20.32 5.09 -25.62
N SER A 606 -21.21 6.09 -25.69
CA SER A 606 -22.39 6.09 -26.56
C SER A 606 -22.19 6.89 -27.85
N GLY A 607 -21.02 7.51 -28.04
CA GLY A 607 -20.61 8.18 -29.28
C GLY A 607 -19.11 8.31 -29.26
#